data_AF-Q0E1U9-F1
#
_entry.id   AF-Q0E1U9-F1
#
_cell.length_a   1.000
_cell.length_b   1.000
_cell.length_c   1.000
_cell.angle_alpha   90.00
_cell.angle_beta   90.00
_cell.angle_gamma   90.00
#
_symmetry.space_group_name_H-M   'P 1'
#
loop_
_entity.id
_entity.type
_entity.pdbx_description
1 polymer ?
#
loop_
_entity_poly.entity_id
_entity_poly.type
_entity_poly.pdbx_seq_one_letter_code
_entity_poly.pdbx_strand_id
1 'polypeptide(L)'
;MENGGGDASAAAWRFGAANPAMEAARSQSIRALVYRVYACLDRGDARSVAPLGHGDPAAFACFRAAPAATGAVVAAAASGAHNSYAPAAGIAEACSLCDNAFAGEIPDALHNCTALDVAYLKNNNLDRRRHSTVA
;
A
#
# COMPACT_ATOMS: atom_id res chain seq x y z
N MET A 1 39.66 -45.60 -7.15
CA MET A 1 39.15 -44.21 -7.26
C MET A 1 38.17 -44.03 -6.12
N GLU A 2 38.65 -43.44 -5.02
CA GLU A 2 37.82 -43.02 -3.90
C GLU A 2 36.89 -41.90 -4.38
N ASN A 3 35.58 -42.06 -4.19
CA ASN A 3 34.65 -40.94 -4.33
C ASN A 3 34.39 -40.41 -2.92
N GLY A 4 34.74 -39.14 -2.76
CA GLY A 4 34.98 -38.49 -1.49
C GLY A 4 33.76 -38.42 -0.57
N GLY A 5 34.04 -38.58 0.72
CA GLY A 5 33.18 -38.14 1.81
C GLY A 5 33.00 -36.63 1.74
N GLY A 6 31.90 -36.21 1.13
CA GLY A 6 31.35 -34.86 1.26
C GLY A 6 30.48 -34.82 2.51
N ASP A 7 30.95 -34.08 3.51
CA ASP A 7 30.20 -33.61 4.67
C ASP A 7 28.71 -33.38 4.35
N ALA A 8 27.83 -34.01 5.15
CA ALA A 8 26.38 -33.85 5.11
C ALA A 8 25.93 -32.48 5.65
N SER A 9 26.60 -31.40 5.25
CA SER A 9 26.14 -30.01 5.38
C SER A 9 25.41 -29.52 4.12
N ALA A 10 24.91 -30.45 3.31
CA ALA A 10 23.94 -30.16 2.27
C ALA A 10 22.76 -29.42 2.92
N ALA A 11 22.60 -28.13 2.59
CA ALA A 11 21.53 -27.28 3.08
C ALA A 11 20.18 -27.94 2.81
N ALA A 12 19.68 -28.67 3.82
CA ALA A 12 18.44 -29.40 3.70
C ALA A 12 17.32 -28.40 3.44
N TRP A 13 16.45 -28.70 2.47
CA TRP A 13 15.30 -27.88 2.16
C TRP A 13 14.31 -27.92 3.34
N ARG A 14 14.32 -26.88 4.17
CA ARG A 14 13.52 -26.78 5.41
C ARG A 14 12.19 -26.05 5.22
N PHE A 15 11.40 -26.45 4.23
CA PHE A 15 10.06 -25.87 4.06
C PHE A 15 9.20 -26.16 5.31
N GLY A 16 8.65 -25.11 5.91
CA GLY A 16 7.78 -25.23 7.10
C GLY A 16 8.49 -25.44 8.44
N ALA A 17 9.82 -25.51 8.48
CA ALA A 17 10.53 -25.54 9.75
C ALA A 17 10.37 -24.20 10.47
N ALA A 18 10.00 -24.23 11.75
CA ALA A 18 9.92 -23.03 12.57
C ALA A 18 11.28 -22.32 12.57
N ASN A 19 11.30 -21.07 12.10
CA ASN A 19 12.48 -20.22 12.16
C ASN A 19 12.46 -19.49 13.51
N PRO A 20 13.39 -19.78 14.44
CA PRO A 20 13.39 -19.16 15.76
C PRO A 20 13.45 -17.63 15.71
N ALA A 21 14.12 -17.05 14.70
CA ALA A 21 14.15 -15.61 14.50
C ALA A 21 12.77 -15.05 14.09
N MET A 22 12.02 -15.77 13.25
CA MET A 22 10.64 -15.41 12.89
C MET A 22 9.68 -15.58 14.07
N GLU A 23 9.87 -16.64 14.85
CA GLU A 23 9.11 -16.91 16.07
C GLU A 23 9.39 -15.90 17.18
N ALA A 24 10.60 -15.32 17.23
CA ALA A 24 10.93 -14.19 18.09
C ALA A 24 10.34 -12.87 17.56
N ALA A 25 10.45 -12.61 16.25
CA ALA A 25 9.95 -11.40 15.62
C ALA A 25 8.42 -11.25 15.76
N ARG A 26 7.64 -12.35 15.69
CA ARG A 26 6.18 -12.28 15.87
C ARG A 26 5.77 -11.70 17.23
N SER A 27 6.59 -11.92 18.27
CA SER A 27 6.35 -11.41 19.63
C SER A 27 6.56 -9.90 19.75
N GLN A 28 7.15 -9.27 18.72
CA GLN A 28 7.40 -7.83 18.61
C GLN A 28 6.48 -7.14 17.60
N SER A 29 5.45 -7.83 17.09
CA SER A 29 4.50 -7.22 16.15
C SER A 29 3.64 -6.14 16.81
N ILE A 30 3.16 -5.17 16.02
CA ILE A 30 2.17 -4.15 16.46
C ILE A 30 0.98 -4.82 17.13
N ARG A 31 0.48 -5.92 16.56
CA ARG A 31 -0.63 -6.70 17.12
C ARG A 31 -0.29 -7.29 18.49
N ALA A 32 0.90 -7.85 18.68
CA ALA A 32 1.33 -8.37 19.97
C ALA A 32 1.45 -7.25 21.03
N LEU A 33 1.94 -6.06 20.63
CA LEU A 33 2.01 -4.91 21.51
C LEU A 33 0.61 -4.42 21.93
N VAL A 34 -0.32 -4.27 20.98
CA VAL A 34 -1.71 -3.87 21.26
C VAL A 34 -2.38 -4.85 22.23
N TYR A 35 -2.17 -6.17 22.06
CA TYR A 35 -2.73 -7.15 22.99
C TYR A 35 -2.11 -7.10 24.40
N ARG A 36 -0.83 -6.75 24.54
CA ARG A 36 -0.25 -6.49 25.86
C ARG A 36 -0.90 -5.31 26.57
N VAL A 37 -1.23 -4.25 25.83
CA VAL A 37 -1.98 -3.11 26.38
C VAL A 37 -3.37 -3.53 26.80
N TYR A 38 -4.09 -4.29 25.97
CA TYR A 38 -5.42 -4.79 26.31
C TYR A 38 -5.43 -5.76 27.50
N ALA A 39 -4.34 -6.51 27.72
CA ALA A 39 -4.21 -7.37 28.90
C ALA A 39 -4.11 -6.60 30.22
N CYS A 40 -3.76 -5.31 30.19
CA CYS A 40 -3.72 -4.43 31.35
C CYS A 40 -5.07 -3.79 31.70
N LEU A 41 -6.11 -3.99 30.89
CA LEU A 41 -7.43 -3.42 31.14
C LEU A 41 -8.11 -4.07 32.34
N ASP A 42 -8.78 -3.25 33.15
CA ASP A 42 -9.66 -3.74 34.20
C ASP A 42 -10.90 -4.39 33.57
N ARG A 43 -11.15 -5.66 33.91
CA ARG A 43 -12.31 -6.40 33.39
C ARG A 43 -13.62 -5.97 34.04
N GLY A 44 -13.57 -5.27 35.17
CA GLY A 44 -14.74 -4.69 35.83
C GLY A 44 -15.16 -3.33 35.26
N ASP A 45 -14.35 -2.72 34.40
CA ASP A 45 -14.65 -1.43 33.79
C ASP A 45 -15.65 -1.60 32.63
N ALA A 46 -16.76 -0.88 32.70
CA ALA A 46 -17.83 -0.95 31.70
C ALA A 46 -17.58 -0.07 30.46
N ARG A 47 -16.51 0.74 30.44
CA ARG A 47 -16.20 1.61 29.30
C ARG A 47 -15.79 0.79 28.08
N SER A 48 -16.21 1.24 26.90
CA SER A 48 -15.81 0.64 25.64
C SER A 48 -14.30 0.80 25.40
N VAL A 49 -13.63 -0.27 24.99
CA VAL A 49 -12.21 -0.24 24.63
C VAL A 49 -12.04 0.35 23.24
N ALA A 50 -11.17 1.37 23.11
CA ALA A 50 -10.83 1.93 21.81
C ALA A 50 -10.01 0.93 20.96
N PRO A 51 -10.36 0.72 19.69
CA PRO A 51 -9.58 -0.12 18.79
C PRO A 51 -8.27 0.58 18.40
N LEU A 52 -7.12 0.03 18.81
CA LEU A 52 -5.78 0.61 18.58
C LEU A 52 -5.00 -0.06 17.43
N GLY A 53 -5.46 -1.23 16.99
CA GLY A 53 -4.78 -2.05 15.98
C GLY A 53 -5.51 -2.16 14.64
N HIS A 54 -6.58 -1.38 14.43
CA HIS A 54 -7.30 -1.40 13.16
C HIS A 54 -6.55 -0.56 12.13
N GLY A 55 -5.93 -1.24 11.16
CA GLY A 55 -5.30 -0.61 10.00
C GLY A 55 -6.25 -0.41 8.80
N ASP A 56 -7.46 -0.99 8.88
CA ASP A 56 -8.50 -0.80 7.87
C ASP A 56 -9.41 0.37 8.27
N PRO A 57 -9.39 1.51 7.55
CA PRO A 57 -10.26 2.64 7.86
C PRO A 57 -11.74 2.31 7.64
N ALA A 58 -12.10 1.35 6.77
CA ALA A 58 -13.49 1.04 6.46
C ALA A 58 -14.26 0.43 7.64
N ALA A 59 -13.55 -0.05 8.67
CA ALA A 59 -14.11 -0.50 9.94
C ALA A 59 -14.92 0.61 10.65
N PHE A 60 -14.64 1.88 10.35
CA PHE A 60 -15.35 3.02 10.90
C PHE A 60 -16.39 3.54 9.89
N ALA A 61 -17.63 3.71 10.33
CA ALA A 61 -18.74 4.11 9.45
C ALA A 61 -18.56 5.49 8.79
N CYS A 62 -17.78 6.37 9.40
CA CYS A 62 -17.45 7.68 8.87
C CYS A 62 -16.43 7.65 7.72
N PHE A 63 -15.72 6.53 7.52
CA PHE A 63 -14.82 6.33 6.39
C PHE A 63 -15.52 5.45 5.36
N ARG A 64 -16.10 6.11 4.35
CA ARG A 64 -16.72 5.48 3.20
C ARG A 64 -16.06 5.97 1.93
N ALA A 65 -16.00 5.10 0.94
CA ALA A 65 -15.59 5.49 -0.40
C ALA A 65 -16.46 6.66 -0.89
N ALA A 66 -15.85 7.64 -1.54
CA ALA A 66 -16.57 8.79 -2.07
C ALA A 66 -17.64 8.32 -3.09
N PRO A 67 -18.82 8.97 -3.16
CA PRO A 67 -19.88 8.61 -4.10
C PRO A 67 -19.39 8.51 -5.56
N ALA A 68 -18.49 9.43 -5.97
CA ALA A 68 -17.86 9.41 -7.28
C ALA A 68 -17.08 8.12 -7.56
N ALA A 69 -16.34 7.60 -6.57
CA ALA A 69 -15.59 6.35 -6.71
C ALA A 69 -16.53 5.16 -6.86
N THR A 70 -17.58 5.08 -6.02
CA THR A 70 -18.57 4.00 -6.13
C THR A 70 -19.35 4.06 -7.44
N GLY A 71 -19.70 5.27 -7.92
CA GLY A 71 -20.39 5.47 -9.19
C GLY A 71 -19.53 5.09 -10.39
N ALA A 72 -18.23 5.39 -10.35
CA ALA A 72 -17.29 4.99 -11.40
C ALA A 72 -17.19 3.47 -11.54
N VAL A 73 -17.16 2.73 -10.42
CA VAL A 73 -17.16 1.25 -10.45
C VAL A 73 -18.45 0.71 -11.07
N VAL A 74 -19.61 1.26 -10.68
CA VAL A 74 -20.90 0.86 -11.25
C VAL A 74 -20.95 1.14 -12.76
N ALA A 75 -20.50 2.31 -13.19
CA ALA A 75 -20.46 2.69 -14.61
C ALA A 75 -19.50 1.79 -15.41
N ALA A 76 -18.32 1.49 -14.85
CA ALA A 76 -17.34 0.60 -15.49
C ALA A 76 -17.85 -0.84 -15.62
N ALA A 77 -18.56 -1.34 -14.59
CA ALA A 77 -19.20 -2.66 -14.65
C ALA A 77 -20.36 -2.70 -15.65
N ALA A 78 -21.19 -1.66 -15.68
CA ALA A 78 -22.33 -1.55 -16.59
C ALA A 78 -21.90 -1.40 -18.06
N SER A 79 -20.74 -0.79 -18.33
CA SER A 79 -20.25 -0.60 -19.70
C SER A 79 -19.75 -1.89 -20.35
N GLY A 80 -19.34 -2.89 -19.57
CA GLY A 80 -18.76 -4.14 -20.06
C GLY A 80 -17.39 -3.98 -20.76
N ALA A 81 -16.86 -2.75 -20.85
CA ALA A 81 -15.64 -2.43 -21.59
C ALA A 81 -14.35 -2.89 -20.88
N HIS A 82 -14.42 -3.21 -19.59
CA HIS A 82 -13.25 -3.47 -18.74
C HIS A 82 -13.24 -4.89 -18.15
N ASN A 83 -13.88 -5.86 -18.82
CA ASN A 83 -14.04 -7.22 -18.31
C ASN A 83 -12.90 -8.19 -18.69
N SER A 84 -12.00 -7.79 -19.59
CA SER A 84 -10.86 -8.59 -20.04
C SER A 84 -9.59 -8.26 -19.23
N TYR A 85 -8.54 -9.07 -19.42
CA TYR A 85 -7.23 -8.79 -18.85
C TYR A 85 -6.68 -7.42 -19.30
N ALA A 86 -6.13 -6.67 -18.36
CA ALA A 86 -5.32 -5.49 -18.63
C ALA A 86 -3.88 -5.91 -19.02
N PRO A 87 -3.13 -5.05 -19.73
CA PRO A 87 -1.68 -5.19 -19.84
C PRO A 87 -1.01 -5.26 -18.46
N ALA A 88 0.18 -5.86 -18.37
CA ALA A 88 0.92 -6.00 -17.11
C ALA A 88 1.20 -4.64 -16.41
N ALA A 89 1.32 -3.57 -17.20
CA ALA A 89 1.52 -2.21 -16.70
C ALA A 89 0.22 -1.50 -16.29
N GLY A 90 -0.96 -2.11 -16.51
CA GLY A 90 -2.26 -1.46 -16.41
C GLY A 90 -2.81 -0.97 -17.75
N ILE A 91 -4.07 -0.53 -17.77
CA ILE A 91 -4.67 0.12 -18.93
C ILE A 91 -4.18 1.57 -19.04
N ALA A 92 -3.92 2.04 -20.27
CA ALA A 92 -3.30 3.34 -20.50
C ALA A 92 -4.12 4.49 -19.90
N GLU A 93 -5.45 4.39 -19.97
CA GLU A 93 -6.38 5.37 -19.43
C GLU A 93 -6.28 5.49 -17.91
N ALA A 94 -6.00 4.39 -17.19
CA ALA A 94 -5.84 4.38 -15.73
C ALA A 94 -4.44 4.82 -15.27
N CYS A 95 -3.43 4.64 -16.12
CA CYS A 95 -2.03 5.03 -15.84
C CYS A 95 -1.68 6.42 -16.38
N SER A 96 -2.55 7.02 -17.18
CA SER A 96 -2.39 8.37 -17.71
C SER A 96 -2.36 9.37 -16.55
N LEU A 97 -1.39 10.29 -16.59
CA LEU A 97 -1.37 11.44 -15.69
C LEU A 97 -2.25 12.59 -16.20
N CYS A 98 -2.79 12.48 -17.42
CA CYS A 98 -3.73 13.45 -17.98
C CYS A 98 -5.14 13.23 -17.45
N ASP A 99 -5.98 14.27 -17.49
CA ASP A 99 -7.43 14.17 -17.26
C ASP A 99 -7.78 13.61 -15.88
N ASN A 100 -6.94 13.92 -14.89
CA ASN A 100 -7.12 13.56 -13.50
C ASN A 100 -7.53 14.79 -12.68
N ALA A 101 -7.81 14.58 -11.40
CA ALA A 101 -8.09 15.65 -10.44
C ALA A 101 -6.86 16.02 -9.60
N PHE A 102 -5.63 15.80 -10.10
CA PHE A 102 -4.43 16.14 -9.35
C PHE A 102 -4.41 17.65 -9.10
N ALA A 103 -4.16 18.03 -7.85
CA ALA A 103 -4.25 19.40 -7.39
C ALA A 103 -3.01 19.79 -6.57
N GLY A 104 -2.75 21.09 -6.53
CA GLY A 104 -1.58 21.66 -5.85
C GLY A 104 -0.36 21.78 -6.77
N GLU A 105 0.81 21.92 -6.16
CA GLU A 105 2.06 22.19 -6.86
C GLU A 105 2.68 20.91 -7.43
N ILE A 106 3.43 21.05 -8.52
CA ILE A 106 4.23 19.96 -9.09
C ILE A 106 5.37 19.63 -8.10
N PRO A 107 5.49 18.38 -7.58
CA PRO A 107 6.51 18.04 -6.60
C PRO A 107 7.93 18.12 -7.17
N ASP A 108 8.86 18.71 -6.43
CA ASP A 108 10.30 18.76 -6.79
C ASP A 108 10.90 17.35 -6.98
N ALA A 109 10.31 16.31 -6.38
CA ALA A 109 10.73 14.93 -6.59
C ALA A 109 10.69 14.49 -8.07
N LEU A 110 9.82 15.08 -8.89
CA LEU A 110 9.79 14.83 -10.34
C LEU A 110 11.10 15.28 -11.03
N HIS A 111 11.80 16.28 -10.48
CA HIS A 111 13.13 16.67 -10.97
C HIS A 111 14.17 15.56 -10.78
N ASN A 112 13.99 14.70 -9.77
CA ASN A 112 14.91 13.60 -9.47
C ASN A 112 14.56 12.30 -10.22
N CYS A 113 13.48 12.28 -11.00
CA CYS A 113 13.10 11.13 -11.82
C CYS A 113 13.95 11.10 -13.11
N THR A 114 15.20 10.65 -13.02
CA THR A 114 16.14 10.62 -14.16
C THR A 114 15.75 9.67 -15.30
N ALA A 115 14.82 8.74 -15.05
CA ALA A 115 14.26 7.85 -16.07
C ALA A 115 13.03 8.43 -16.78
N LEU A 116 12.56 9.61 -16.37
CA LEU A 116 11.35 10.24 -16.90
C LEU A 116 11.73 11.31 -17.94
N ASP A 117 11.59 10.99 -19.22
CA ASP A 117 11.91 11.93 -20.31
C ASP A 117 10.80 12.98 -20.53
N VAL A 118 9.53 12.56 -20.48
CA VAL A 118 8.36 13.42 -20.70
C VAL A 118 7.21 12.98 -19.81
N ALA A 119 6.52 13.94 -19.17
CA ALA A 119 5.29 13.71 -18.43
C ALA A 119 4.16 14.61 -18.94
N TYR A 120 3.08 14.02 -19.43
CA TYR A 120 1.89 14.75 -19.88
C TYR A 120 0.90 14.93 -18.72
N LEU A 121 0.71 16.17 -18.27
CA LEU A 121 -0.11 16.52 -17.09
C LEU A 121 -1.35 17.36 -17.44
N LYS A 122 -1.76 17.39 -18.71
CA LYS A 122 -2.88 18.22 -19.17
C LYS A 122 -4.18 17.87 -18.43
N ASN A 123 -5.07 18.86 -18.31
CA ASN A 123 -6.40 18.71 -17.72
C ASN A 123 -6.38 18.18 -16.28
N ASN A 124 -5.48 18.75 -15.45
CA ASN A 124 -5.46 18.61 -14.00
C ASN A 124 -5.68 19.97 -13.33
N ASN A 125 -5.86 19.98 -12.01
CA ASN A 125 -6.03 21.19 -11.19
C ASN A 125 -4.69 21.66 -10.57
N LEU A 126 -3.60 21.61 -11.34
CA LEU A 126 -2.26 21.93 -10.86
C LEU A 126 -2.03 23.44 -10.81
N ASP A 127 -1.41 23.90 -9.72
CA ASP A 127 -1.08 25.31 -9.53
C ASP A 127 0.16 25.70 -10.35
N ARG A 128 0.12 26.89 -10.97
CA ARG A 128 1.33 27.48 -11.57
C ARG A 128 2.15 28.13 -10.46
N ARG A 129 3.25 27.52 -10.01
CA ARG A 129 4.30 28.31 -9.37
C ARG A 129 4.92 29.25 -10.40
N ARG A 130 4.81 30.56 -10.15
CA ARG A 130 5.81 31.51 -10.65
C ARG A 130 7.07 31.25 -9.83
N HIS A 131 8.15 30.79 -10.44
CA HIS A 131 9.46 30.84 -9.81
C HIS A 131 9.75 32.32 -9.45
N SER A 132 9.52 32.72 -8.20
CA SER A 132 10.16 33.91 -7.66
C SER A 132 11.58 33.50 -7.31
N THR A 133 12.50 33.70 -8.24
CA THR A 133 13.92 33.76 -7.93
C THR A 133 14.11 34.92 -6.97
N VAL A 134 14.28 34.62 -5.67
CA VAL A 134 14.80 35.59 -4.73
C VAL A 134 16.31 35.65 -4.99
N ALA A 135 16.77 36.87 -5.27
CA ALA A 135 18.15 37.24 -5.56
C ALA A 135 19.07 37.12 -4.33
#